data_AF-A0A7Y2K5J9-F1
#
_entry.id   AF-A0A7Y2K5J9-F1
#
_cell.length_a   1.000
_cell.length_b   1.000
_cell.length_c   1.000
_cell.angle_alpha   90.00
_cell.angle_beta   90.00
_cell.angle_gamma   90.00
#
_symmetry.space_group_name_H-M   'P 1'
#
loop_
_entity.id
_entity.type
_entity.pdbx_description
1 polymer ?
#
loop_
_entity_poly.entity_id
_entity_poly.type
_entity_poly.pdbx_seq_one_letter_code
_entity_poly.pdbx_strand_id
1 'polypeptide(L)' 'CKALGINKNYSGIDLTGDKIFLLDQPKVKASEIGISKRIGITKSTNYPWRFYVKKNQFLSKK' A
#
# COMPACT_ATOMS: atom_id res chain seq x y z
N CYS A 1 11.38 6.72 1.06
CA CYS A 1 11.14 5.63 0.09
C CYS A 1 12.16 5.74 -1.03
N LYS A 2 13.11 4.81 -1.16
CA LYS A 2 14.32 5.03 -1.98
C LYS A 2 14.13 4.80 -3.49
N ALA A 3 13.44 3.71 -3.87
CA ALA A 3 13.36 3.29 -5.28
C ALA A 3 12.76 4.33 -6.24
N LEU A 4 11.81 5.15 -5.75
CA LEU A 4 11.16 6.22 -6.52
C LEU A 4 11.67 7.62 -6.15
N GLY A 5 12.74 7.73 -5.36
CA GLY A 5 13.26 9.03 -4.89
C GLY A 5 12.32 9.82 -3.95
N ILE A 6 11.22 9.22 -3.48
CA ILE A 6 10.24 9.89 -2.63
C ILE A 6 10.80 10.11 -1.22
N ASN A 7 10.85 11.38 -0.84
CA ASN A 7 11.32 11.87 0.45
C ASN A 7 10.31 12.86 1.08
N LYS A 8 10.67 13.48 2.21
CA LYS A 8 9.78 14.35 3.00
C LYS A 8 9.29 15.59 2.23
N ASN A 9 10.01 16.03 1.20
CA ASN A 9 9.63 17.19 0.38
C ASN A 9 8.35 16.94 -0.43
N TYR A 10 7.93 15.67 -0.57
CA TYR A 10 6.69 15.30 -1.25
C TYR A 10 5.48 15.20 -0.30
N SER A 11 5.65 15.47 1.00
CA SER A 11 4.57 15.42 1.97
C SER A 11 3.55 16.53 1.71
N GLY A 12 2.26 16.18 1.65
CA GLY A 12 1.17 17.13 1.40
C GLY A 12 0.93 17.48 -0.07
N ILE A 13 1.65 16.85 -1.01
CA ILE A 13 1.38 17.01 -2.45
C ILE A 13 0.04 16.38 -2.82
N ASP A 14 -0.66 17.03 -3.75
CA ASP A 14 -1.86 16.52 -4.40
C ASP A 14 -1.54 15.35 -5.36
N LEU A 15 -2.09 14.18 -5.06
CA LEU A 15 -1.93 12.97 -5.89
C LEU A 15 -2.83 12.96 -7.14
N THR A 16 -3.68 13.98 -7.32
CA THR A 16 -4.53 14.16 -8.51
C THR A 16 -3.94 15.16 -9.51
N GLY A 17 -2.82 15.79 -9.17
CA GLY A 17 -2.06 16.67 -10.05
C GLY A 17 -1.10 15.93 -11.00
N ASP A 18 -0.02 16.60 -11.39
CA ASP A 18 0.89 16.15 -12.45
C ASP A 18 2.29 15.72 -11.95
N LYS A 19 2.65 15.97 -10.69
CA LYS A 19 3.98 15.67 -10.14
C LYS A 19 4.18 14.21 -9.72
N ILE A 20 3.29 13.71 -8.87
CA ILE A 20 3.23 12.31 -8.43
C ILE A 20 1.75 11.97 -8.38
N PHE A 21 1.34 10.97 -9.15
CA PHE A 21 -0.06 10.64 -9.33
C PHE A 21 -0.26 9.12 -9.43
N LEU A 22 -1.52 8.70 -9.34
CA LEU A 22 -1.93 7.31 -9.54
C LEU A 22 -2.58 7.18 -10.92
N LEU A 23 -2.16 6.17 -11.66
CA LEU A 23 -2.81 5.77 -12.91
C LEU A 23 -3.88 4.73 -12.63
N ASP A 24 -4.93 4.73 -13.46
CA ASP A 24 -5.99 3.75 -13.36
C ASP A 24 -5.47 2.34 -13.72
N GLN A 25 -6.04 1.33 -13.05
CA GLN A 25 -5.76 -0.08 -13.26
C GLN A 25 -7.03 -0.92 -13.06
N PRO A 26 -7.14 -2.06 -13.76
CA PRO A 26 -8.25 -2.99 -13.52
C PRO A 26 -8.37 -3.40 -12.06
N LYS A 27 -9.61 -3.50 -11.58
CA LYS A 27 -9.89 -3.92 -10.20
C LYS A 27 -9.42 -5.36 -9.98
N VAL A 28 -8.68 -5.56 -8.89
CA VAL A 28 -8.31 -6.90 -8.40
C VAL A 28 -9.56 -7.60 -7.86
N LYS A 29 -9.72 -8.90 -8.14
CA LYS A 29 -10.87 -9.65 -7.66
C LYS A 29 -10.80 -9.78 -6.14
N ALA A 30 -11.93 -9.66 -5.45
CA ALA A 30 -11.98 -9.81 -3.99
C ALA A 30 -11.40 -11.15 -3.49
N SER A 31 -11.56 -12.22 -4.28
CA SER A 31 -10.99 -13.54 -3.99
C SER A 31 -9.44 -13.55 -3.97
N GLU A 32 -8.81 -12.61 -4.66
CA GLU A 32 -7.36 -12.45 -4.77
C GLU A 32 -6.80 -11.51 -3.70
N ILE A 33 -7.66 -10.83 -2.93
CA ILE A 33 -7.26 -9.92 -1.86
C ILE A 33 -7.12 -10.70 -0.55
N GLY A 34 -5.91 -10.69 0.02
CA GLY A 34 -5.61 -11.16 1.37
C GLY A 34 -5.83 -10.06 2.39
N ILE A 35 -6.22 -10.45 3.61
CA ILE A 35 -6.45 -9.54 4.73
C ILE A 35 -5.68 -10.06 5.95
N SER A 36 -4.88 -9.19 6.59
CA SER A 36 -4.10 -9.54 7.79
C SER A 36 -4.06 -8.40 8.80
N LYS A 37 -3.48 -8.68 9.98
CA LYS A 37 -3.04 -7.64 10.92
C LYS A 37 -1.96 -6.76 10.28
N ARG A 38 -1.88 -5.49 10.69
CA ARG A 38 -0.84 -4.54 10.24
C ARG A 38 0.51 -4.90 10.86
N ILE A 39 1.60 -4.54 10.17
CA ILE A 39 2.97 -4.85 10.58
C ILE A 39 3.53 -3.67 11.38
N GLY A 40 4.26 -3.97 12.48
CA GLY A 40 5.03 -2.97 13.21
C GLY A 40 4.22 -2.02 14.09
N ILE A 41 3.00 -2.41 14.46
CA ILE A 41 2.17 -1.64 15.40
C ILE A 41 2.02 -2.39 16.73
N THR A 42 1.88 -1.65 17.82
CA THR A 42 1.69 -2.20 19.18
C THR A 42 0.28 -1.99 19.72
N LYS A 43 -0.46 -1.01 19.17
CA LYS A 43 -1.85 -0.70 19.54
C LYS A 43 -2.80 -1.17 18.47
N SER A 44 -4.00 -1.61 18.87
CA SER A 44 -5.05 -2.02 17.93
C SER A 44 -4.57 -3.09 16.93
N THR A 45 -3.73 -4.01 17.43
CA THR A 45 -3.04 -5.04 16.64
C THR A 45 -3.99 -6.07 16.06
N ASN A 46 -5.15 -6.26 16.69
CA ASN A 46 -6.11 -7.30 16.30
C ASN A 46 -6.93 -6.94 15.07
N TYR A 47 -6.95 -5.68 14.64
CA TYR A 47 -7.73 -5.29 13.48
C TYR A 47 -7.07 -5.72 12.16
N PRO A 48 -7.83 -6.35 11.25
CA PRO A 48 -7.31 -6.87 10.00
C PRO A 48 -7.29 -5.76 8.91
N TRP A 49 -6.53 -4.69 9.15
CA TRP A 49 -6.49 -3.51 8.27
C TRP A 49 -5.26 -3.46 7.37
N ARG A 50 -4.75 -4.63 6.97
CA ARG A 50 -3.72 -4.74 5.95
C ARG A 50 -4.28 -5.57 4.80
N PHE A 51 -4.32 -4.97 3.63
CA PHE A 51 -4.81 -5.57 2.39
C PHE A 51 -3.64 -5.79 1.44
N TYR A 52 -3.66 -6.90 0.71
CA TYR A 52 -2.61 -7.23 -0.25
C TYR A 52 -3.09 -8.24 -1.30
N VAL A 53 -2.37 -8.35 -2.41
CA VAL A 53 -2.64 -9.36 -3.43
C VAL A 53 -2.03 -10.70 -2.99
N LYS A 54 -2.86 -11.75 -2.92
CA LYS A 54 -2.43 -13.11 -2.57
C LYS A 54 -1.39 -13.62 -3.57
N LYS A 55 -0.43 -14.44 -3.09
CA LYS A 55 0.65 -15.04 -3.89
C LYS A 55 1.55 -14.02 -4.64
N ASN A 56 1.53 -12.75 -4.26
CA ASN A 56 2.39 -11.73 -4.85
C ASN A 56 3.82 -11.82 -4.27
N GLN A 57 4.82 -11.97 -5.13
CA GLN A 57 6.24 -12.05 -4.76
C GLN A 57 6.82 -10.74 -4.22
N PHE A 58 6.17 -9.60 -4.49
CA PHE A 58 6.62 -8.27 -4.10
C PHE A 58 6.14 -7.86 -2.69
N LEU A 59 5.52 -8.76 -1.93
CA LEU A 59 5.08 -8.47 -0.56
C LEU A 59 6.26 -8.35 0.40
N SER A 60 6.26 -7.28 1.19
CA SER A 60 7.29 -7.06 2.22
C SER A 60 7.28 -8.11 3.33
N LYS A 61 6.09 -8.62 3.69
CA LYS A 61 5.89 -9.79 4.56
C LYS A 61 4.70 -10.59 4.07
N LYS A 62 4.71 -11.90 4.33
CA LYS A 62 3.54 -12.74 4.06
C LYS A 62 2.38 -12.42 5.01
#